data_AF-A0A7S1FT53-F1
#
_entry.id   AF-A0A7S1FT53-F1
#
_cell.length_a   1.000
_cell.length_b   1.000
_cell.length_c   1.000
_cell.angle_alpha   90.00
_cell.angle_beta   90.00
_cell.angle_gamma   90.00
#
_symmetry.space_group_name_H-M   'P 1'
#
loop_
_entity.id
_entity.type
_entity.pdbx_description
1 polymer ?
#
loop_
_entity_poly.entity_id
_entity_poly.type
_entity_poly.pdbx_seq_one_letter_code
_entity_poly.pdbx_strand_id
1 'polypeptide(L)'
;MLPTAIAVATSCQIAGIGSAALFSPLFLLAFPLLGPEYPLPSAAAAVASALLTECFGFASGLIGYASRGLIDWGLAGRFLVVSVPFALAGALM
;
A
#
# COMPACT_ATOMS: atom_id res chain seq x y z
N MET A 1 7.18 14.12 -5.67
CA MET A 1 6.44 13.01 -5.04
C MET A 1 6.24 11.83 -6.00
N LEU A 2 5.59 12.03 -7.15
CA LEU A 2 5.09 10.93 -8.01
C LEU A 2 6.18 9.96 -8.53
N PRO A 3 7.34 10.41 -9.09
CA PRO A 3 8.35 9.48 -9.62
C PRO A 3 9.00 8.64 -8.51
N THR A 4 9.28 9.26 -7.37
CA THR A 4 9.87 8.61 -6.19
C THR A 4 8.91 7.61 -5.56
N ALA A 5 7.62 7.96 -5.46
CA ALA A 5 6.59 7.05 -4.97
C ALA A 5 6.42 5.83 -5.87
N ILE A 6 6.45 6.00 -7.20
CA ILE A 6 6.39 4.88 -8.16
C ILE A 6 7.59 3.95 -7.99
N ALA A 7 8.80 4.50 -7.88
CA ALA A 7 10.02 3.71 -7.72
C ALA A 7 9.98 2.86 -6.43
N VAL A 8 9.56 3.46 -5.31
CA VAL A 8 9.46 2.75 -4.02
C VAL A 8 8.32 1.73 -4.05
N ALA A 9 7.14 2.09 -4.55
CA ALA A 9 5.99 1.18 -4.69
C ALA A 9 6.37 -0.06 -5.51
N THR A 10 7.00 0.14 -6.67
CA THR A 10 7.38 -0.94 -7.58
C THR A 10 8.42 -1.85 -6.94
N SER A 11 9.42 -1.28 -6.27
CA SER A 11 10.47 -2.05 -5.57
C SER A 11 9.88 -2.93 -4.46
N CYS A 12 9.00 -2.38 -3.63
CA CYS A 12 8.33 -3.13 -2.57
C CYS A 12 7.45 -4.24 -3.14
N GLN A 13 6.70 -3.94 -4.21
CA GLN A 13 5.81 -4.90 -4.86
C GLN A 13 6.57 -6.08 -5.47
N ILE A 14 7.74 -5.83 -6.09
CA ILE A 14 8.63 -6.87 -6.61
C ILE A 14 9.22 -7.72 -5.47
N ALA A 15 9.55 -7.10 -4.34
CA ALA A 15 10.05 -7.79 -3.16
C ALA A 15 8.98 -8.64 -2.44
N GLY A 16 7.74 -8.66 -2.92
CA GLY A 16 6.63 -9.38 -2.29
C GLY A 16 6.19 -8.80 -0.96
N ILE A 17 6.68 -7.60 -0.62
CA ILE A 17 6.25 -6.85 0.56
C ILE A 17 5.02 -6.05 0.16
N GLY A 18 3.98 -6.10 0.99
CA GLY A 18 2.88 -5.14 0.89
C GLY A 18 3.47 -3.74 0.99
N SER A 19 3.57 -3.03 -0.14
CA SER A 19 4.17 -1.70 -0.25
C SER A 19 3.61 -0.72 0.81
N ALA A 20 2.37 -0.98 1.21
CA ALA A 20 1.69 -0.65 2.47
C ALA A 20 2.55 -0.34 3.70
N ALA A 21 3.29 -1.32 4.21
CA ALA A 21 3.97 -1.21 5.50
C ALA A 21 5.11 -0.19 5.47
N LEU A 22 5.64 0.08 4.28
CA LEU A 22 6.77 0.98 4.08
C LEU A 22 6.33 2.41 3.79
N PHE A 23 5.14 2.67 3.23
CA PHE A 23 4.75 4.04 2.85
C PHE A 23 4.52 4.97 4.05
N SER A 24 3.94 4.47 5.14
CA SER A 24 3.75 5.28 6.35
C SER A 24 5.09 5.73 6.98
N PRO A 25 6.07 4.84 7.26
CA PRO A 25 7.40 5.28 7.71
C PRO A 25 8.17 6.03 6.62
N LEU A 26 7.97 5.76 5.33
CA LEU A 26 8.61 6.52 4.26
C LEU A 26 8.15 7.99 4.25
N PHE A 27 6.84 8.26 4.36
CA PHE A 27 6.31 9.62 4.39
C PHE A 27 6.62 10.35 5.71
N LEU A 28 6.67 9.63 6.83
CA LEU A 28 6.94 10.22 8.15
C LEU A 28 8.43 10.40 8.46
N LEU A 29 9.30 9.51 7.98
CA LEU A 29 10.72 9.48 8.38
C LEU A 29 11.66 9.76 7.21
N ALA A 30 11.43 9.18 6.03
CA ALA A 30 12.36 9.31 4.90
C ALA A 30 12.13 10.58 4.09
N PHE A 31 10.88 10.95 3.83
CA PHE A 31 10.53 12.12 3.01
C PHE A 31 10.99 13.44 3.62
N PRO A 32 10.92 13.67 4.95
CA PRO A 32 11.51 14.86 5.56
C PRO A 32 13.03 15.01 5.33
N LEU A 33 13.75 13.91 5.10
CA LEU A 33 15.19 13.92 4.82
C LEU A 33 15.53 14.28 3.37
N LEU A 34 14.56 14.17 2.45
CA LEU A 34 14.75 14.45 1.02
C LEU A 34 14.67 15.95 0.67
N GLY A 35 14.25 16.79 1.62
CA GLY A 35 14.19 18.24 1.49
C GLY A 35 12.93 18.84 2.12
N PRO A 36 12.91 20.17 2.36
CA PRO A 36 11.79 20.85 3.04
C PRO A 36 10.47 20.84 2.27
N GLU A 37 10.48 20.47 0.99
CA GLU A 37 9.29 20.42 0.12
C GLU A 37 8.52 19.08 0.19
N TYR A 38 9.12 18.07 0.82
CA TYR A 38 8.64 16.69 0.86
C TYR A 38 7.74 16.32 2.06
N PRO A 39 7.81 16.97 3.24
CA PRO A 39 6.94 16.65 4.37
C PRO A 39 5.48 17.00 4.07
N LEU A 40 4.57 16.11 4.48
CA LEU A 40 3.14 16.42 4.50
C LEU A 40 2.82 17.28 5.74
N PRO A 41 1.82 18.18 5.67
CA PRO A 41 1.54 19.18 6.70
C PRO A 41 1.10 18.60 8.05
N SER A 42 0.73 17.32 8.10
CA SER A 42 0.43 16.61 9.35
C SER A 42 0.69 15.11 9.21
N ALA A 43 0.89 14.44 10.35
CA ALA A 43 0.98 12.99 10.39
C ALA A 43 -0.30 12.31 9.86
N ALA A 44 -1.47 12.91 10.11
CA ALA A 44 -2.73 12.43 9.56
C ALA A 44 -2.76 12.52 8.02
N ALA A 45 -2.24 13.61 7.44
CA ALA A 45 -2.13 13.75 6.00
C ALA A 45 -1.12 12.76 5.39
N ALA A 46 -0.03 12.48 6.11
CA ALA A 46 0.95 11.46 5.72
C ALA A 46 0.34 10.06 5.70
N VAL A 47 -0.39 9.67 6.76
CA VAL A 47 -1.08 8.38 6.84
C VAL A 47 -2.18 8.27 5.78
N ALA A 48 -3.01 9.29 5.60
CA ALA A 48 -4.07 9.26 4.58
C ALA A 48 -3.49 9.14 3.15
N SER A 49 -2.40 9.85 2.87
CA SER A 49 -1.71 9.78 1.59
C SER A 49 -1.01 8.44 1.39
N ALA A 50 -0.48 7.83 2.46
CA ALA A 50 0.04 6.47 2.46
C ALA A 50 -1.04 5.46 2.09
N LEU A 51 -2.18 5.48 2.78
CA LEU A 51 -3.31 4.56 2.55
C LEU A 51 -3.86 4.67 1.13
N LEU A 52 -4.02 5.89 0.61
CA LEU A 52 -4.47 6.08 -0.78
C LEU A 52 -3.46 5.50 -1.78
N THR A 53 -2.18 5.82 -1.62
CA THR A 53 -1.10 5.31 -2.49
C THR A 53 -1.03 3.79 -2.43
N GLU A 54 -1.23 3.23 -1.24
CA GLU A 54 -1.28 1.80 -0.99
C GLU A 54 -2.44 1.12 -1.73
N CYS A 55 -3.66 1.66 -1.66
CA CYS A 55 -4.81 1.10 -2.39
C CYS A 55 -4.53 1.00 -3.89
N PHE A 56 -3.94 2.03 -4.49
CA PHE A 56 -3.55 1.99 -5.91
C PHE A 56 -2.41 1.00 -6.17
N GLY A 57 -1.41 0.94 -5.30
CA GLY A 57 -0.31 -0.01 -5.38
C GLY A 57 -0.81 -1.45 -5.39
N PHE A 58 -1.59 -1.84 -4.38
CA PHE A 58 -2.17 -3.19 -4.29
C PHE A 58 -3.13 -3.50 -5.42
N ALA A 59 -3.99 -2.57 -5.82
CA ALA A 59 -4.88 -2.79 -6.96
C ALA A 59 -4.09 -3.07 -8.24
N SER A 60 -3.00 -2.32 -8.49
CA SER A 60 -2.15 -2.54 -9.65
C SER A 60 -1.45 -3.91 -9.61
N GLY A 61 -0.94 -4.32 -8.45
CA GLY A 61 -0.35 -5.64 -8.25
C GLY A 61 -1.38 -6.75 -8.49
N LEU A 62 -2.56 -6.64 -7.87
CA LEU A 62 -3.65 -7.59 -8.04
C LEU A 62 -4.05 -7.74 -9.51
N ILE A 63 -4.26 -6.63 -10.23
CA ILE A 63 -4.57 -6.65 -11.66
C ILE A 63 -3.43 -7.29 -12.47
N GLY A 64 -2.18 -6.97 -12.13
CA GLY A 64 -0.99 -7.55 -12.77
C GLY A 64 -0.89 -9.06 -12.62
N TYR A 65 -1.12 -9.59 -11.42
CA TYR A 65 -1.14 -11.05 -11.18
C TYR A 65 -2.38 -11.71 -11.79
N ALA A 66 -3.54 -11.05 -11.71
CA ALA A 66 -4.81 -11.54 -12.27
C ALA A 66 -4.72 -11.70 -13.79
N SER A 67 -4.22 -10.68 -14.49
CA SER A 67 -4.07 -10.68 -15.96
C SER A 67 -3.11 -11.76 -16.47
N ARG A 68 -2.20 -12.24 -15.63
CA ARG A 68 -1.25 -13.32 -15.94
C ARG A 68 -1.73 -14.70 -15.49
N GLY A 69 -2.93 -14.81 -14.92
CA GLY A 69 -3.47 -16.07 -14.42
C GLY A 69 -2.68 -16.66 -13.24
N LEU A 70 -1.95 -15.82 -12.50
CA LEU A 70 -1.08 -16.27 -11.39
C LEU A 70 -1.82 -16.35 -10.04
N ILE A 71 -3.11 -16.01 -10.02
CA ILE A 71 -3.93 -16.00 -8.82
C ILE A 71 -4.76 -17.29 -8.75
N ASP A 72 -4.61 -18.03 -7.67
CA ASP A 72 -5.56 -19.07 -7.28
C ASP A 72 -6.79 -18.41 -6.62
N TRP A 73 -7.85 -18.24 -7.41
CA TRP A 73 -9.09 -17.62 -6.95
C TRP A 73 -9.85 -18.44 -5.91
N GLY A 74 -9.69 -19.77 -5.91
CA GLY A 74 -10.33 -20.64 -4.92
C GLY A 74 -9.72 -20.45 -3.54
N LEU A 75 -8.39 -20.35 -3.48
CA LEU A 75 -7.68 -20.04 -2.24
C LEU A 75 -7.91 -18.58 -1.82
N ALA A 76 -7.80 -17.63 -2.75
CA ALA A 76 -8.01 -16.21 -2.47
C ALA A 76 -9.40 -15.93 -1.88
N GLY A 77 -10.45 -16.55 -2.42
CA GLY A 77 -11.82 -16.42 -1.90
C GLY A 77 -11.95 -16.89 -0.45
N ARG A 78 -11.33 -18.02 -0.10
CA ARG A 78 -11.34 -18.54 1.29
C ARG A 78 -10.67 -17.58 2.26
N PHE A 79 -9.55 -16.97 1.85
CA PHE A 79 -8.90 -15.94 2.65
C PHE A 79 -9.77 -14.69 2.79
N LEU A 80 -10.41 -14.21 1.71
CA LEU A 80 -11.26 -13.02 1.73
C LEU A 80 -12.47 -13.17 2.66
N VAL A 81 -13.09 -14.35 2.69
CA VAL A 81 -14.24 -14.62 3.59
C VAL A 81 -13.85 -14.47 5.05
N VAL A 82 -12.59 -14.72 5.42
CA VAL A 82 -12.11 -14.53 6.78
C VAL A 82 -11.52 -13.13 6.98
N SER A 83 -10.70 -12.63 6.05
CA SER A 83 -9.99 -11.37 6.25
C SER A 83 -10.91 -10.15 6.21
N VAL A 84 -11.91 -10.13 5.31
CA VAL A 84 -12.80 -8.97 5.14
C VAL A 84 -13.65 -8.70 6.39
N PRO A 85 -14.35 -9.68 7.00
CA PRO A 85 -15.13 -9.42 8.21
C PRO A 85 -14.28 -8.95 9.39
N PHE A 86 -13.09 -9.53 9.58
CA PHE A 86 -12.20 -9.13 10.67
C PHE A 86 -11.58 -7.75 10.42
N ALA A 87 -11.26 -7.41 9.18
CA ALA A 87 -10.82 -6.06 8.82
C ALA A 87 -11.93 -5.02 9.06
N LEU A 88 -13.17 -5.33 8.68
CA LEU A 88 -14.32 -4.45 8.96
C LEU A 88 -14.59 -4.30 10.46
N ALA A 89 -14.53 -5.40 11.22
CA ALA A 89 -14.66 -5.34 12.67
C ALA A 89 -13.58 -4.46 13.29
N GLY A 90 -12.31 -4.64 12.88
CA GLY A 90 -11.20 -3.81 13.36
C GLY A 90 -11.29 -2.34 12.94
N ALA A 91 -11.92 -2.03 11.81
CA ALA A 91 -12.13 -0.65 11.36
C ALA A 91 -13.29 0.06 12.07
N LEU A 92 -14.25 -0.69 12.60
CA LEU A 92 -15.45 -0.17 13.28
C LEU A 92 -15.28 -0.06 14.81
N MET A 93 -14.23 -0.65 15.38
CA MET A 93 -13.88 -0.61 16.80
C MET A 93 -12.83 0.47 17.07
#